data_AF-A0A959YD87-F1
#
_entry.id   AF-A0A959YD87-F1
#
_cell.length_a   1.000
_cell.length_b   1.000
_cell.length_c   1.000
_cell.angle_alpha   90.00
_cell.angle_beta   90.00
_cell.angle_gamma   90.00
#
_symmetry.space_group_name_H-M   'P 1'
#
loop_
_entity.id
_entity.type
_entity.pdbx_description
1 polymer ?
#
loop_
_entity_poly.entity_id
_entity_poly.type
_entity_poly.pdbx_seq_one_letter_code
_entity_poly.pdbx_strand_id
1 'polypeptide(L)' 'MKKQGTELKDLTLQELQDKLQEERDTLRKMRFDHAVSPVDNPMKMRVHRKEVARVLTEMRAREIKQNKQ' A
#
# COMPACT_ATOMS: atom_id res chain seq x y z
N MET A 1 -12.32 12.67 7.02
CA MET A 1 -11.37 11.80 7.76
C MET A 1 -11.56 10.36 7.28
N LYS A 2 -10.57 9.72 6.65
CA LYS A 2 -10.64 8.30 6.27
C LYS A 2 -9.77 7.46 7.22
N LYS A 3 -10.41 6.53 7.94
CA LYS A 3 -9.87 5.62 8.96
C LYS A 3 -8.99 4.48 8.37
N GLN A 4 -8.15 4.75 7.37
CA GLN A 4 -7.35 3.67 6.75
C GLN A 4 -6.23 3.13 7.65
N GLY A 5 -5.81 3.88 8.68
CA GLY A 5 -4.76 3.44 9.59
C GLY A 5 -5.19 2.36 10.58
N THR A 6 -6.48 2.22 10.85
CA THR A 6 -7.02 1.17 11.73
C THR A 6 -7.26 -0.13 10.99
N GLU A 7 -7.75 -0.06 9.75
CA GLU A 7 -8.04 -1.25 8.92
C GLU A 7 -6.80 -2.12 8.69
N LEU A 8 -5.60 -1.54 8.63
CA LEU A 8 -4.36 -2.32 8.44
C LEU A 8 -3.98 -3.18 9.65
N LYS A 9 -4.43 -2.81 10.86
CA LYS A 9 -4.13 -3.56 12.08
C LYS A 9 -5.01 -4.80 12.21
N ASP A 10 -6.21 -4.74 11.64
CA ASP A 10 -7.21 -5.81 11.70
C ASP A 10 -6.92 -6.93 10.67
N LEU A 11 -6.11 -6.64 9.64
CA LEU A 11 -5.71 -7.61 8.61
C LEU A 11 -4.65 -8.59 9.13
N THR A 12 -4.75 -9.85 8.68
CA THR A 12 -3.73 -10.88 8.88
C THR A 12 -2.47 -10.59 8.06
N LEU A 13 -1.36 -11.29 8.35
CA LEU A 13 -0.11 -11.14 7.57
C LEU A 13 -0.32 -11.47 6.09
N GLN A 14 -1.13 -12.49 5.79
CA GLN A 14 -1.39 -12.93 4.43
C GLN A 14 -2.24 -11.91 3.66
N GLU A 15 -3.31 -11.39 4.28
CA GLU A 15 -4.12 -10.33 3.67
C GLU A 15 -3.34 -9.03 3.45
N LEU A 16 -2.40 -8.68 4.36
CA LEU A 16 -1.50 -7.54 4.13
C LEU A 16 -0.61 -7.75 2.92
N GLN A 17 -0.17 -8.98 2.69
CA GLN A 17 0.70 -9.33 1.56
C GLN A 17 -0.06 -9.35 0.23
N ASP A 18 -1.29 -9.86 0.23
CA ASP A 18 -2.19 -9.81 -0.92
C ASP A 18 -2.54 -8.37 -1.29
N LYS A 19 -2.89 -7.55 -0.29
CA LYS A 19 -3.17 -6.12 -0.49
C LYS A 19 -1.95 -5.35 -0.99
N LEU A 20 -0.75 -5.68 -0.50
CA LEU A 20 0.49 -5.10 -1.00
C LEU A 20 0.69 -5.41 -2.48
N GLN A 21 0.40 -6.63 -2.91
CA GLN A 21 0.55 -7.06 -4.29
C GLN A 21 -0.44 -6.31 -5.20
N GLU A 22 -1.72 -6.25 -4.81
CA GLU A 22 -2.77 -5.55 -5.55
C GLU A 22 -2.46 -4.05 -5.72
N GLU A 23 -2.04 -3.37 -4.66
CA GLU A 23 -1.69 -1.95 -4.70
C GLU A 23 -0.45 -1.68 -5.57
N ARG A 24 0.52 -2.59 -5.58
CA ARG A 24 1.72 -2.48 -6.44
C ARG A 24 1.38 -2.67 -7.90
N ASP A 25 0.51 -3.62 -8.23
CA ASP A 25 0.07 -3.87 -9.60
C ASP A 25 -0.77 -2.70 -10.12
N THR A 26 -1.65 -2.16 -9.26
CA THR A 26 -2.41 -0.94 -9.54
C THR A 26 -1.48 0.26 -9.80
N LEU A 27 -0.48 0.47 -8.95
CA LEU A 27 0.50 1.53 -9.13
C LEU A 27 1.30 1.35 -10.43
N ARG A 28 1.67 0.11 -10.78
CA ARG A 28 2.40 -0.22 -11.99
C ARG A 28 1.58 0.09 -13.24
N LYS A 29 0.31 -0.30 -13.24
CA LYS A 29 -0.64 0.04 -14.31
C LYS A 29 -0.80 1.54 -14.46
N MET A 30 -1.02 2.28 -13.36
CA MET A 30 -1.12 3.74 -13.40
C MET A 30 0.15 4.40 -13.95
N ARG A 31 1.34 3.91 -13.61
CA ARG A 31 2.61 4.43 -14.14
C ARG A 31 2.74 4.20 -15.64
N PHE A 32 2.31 3.03 -16.12
CA PHE A 32 2.30 2.71 -17.54
C PHE A 32 1.29 3.59 -18.28
N ASP A 33 0.06 3.68 -17.77
CA ASP A 33 -0.99 4.52 -18.32
C ASP A 33 -0.53 5.97 -18.43
N HIS A 34 0.05 6.54 -17.37
CA HIS A 34 0.61 7.90 -17.36
C HIS A 34 1.75 8.10 -18.37
N ALA A 35 2.55 7.07 -18.63
CA ALA A 35 3.64 7.16 -19.61
C ALA A 35 3.13 7.15 -21.06
N VAL A 36 2.04 6.41 -21.33
CA VAL A 36 1.41 6.30 -22.66
C VAL A 36 0.51 7.49 -22.96
N SER A 37 -0.25 7.92 -21.96
CA SER A 37 -1.09 9.11 -21.99
C SER A 37 -0.98 9.77 -20.62
N PRO A 38 -0.44 10.99 -20.50
CA PRO A 38 -0.40 11.66 -19.20
C PRO A 38 -1.83 11.89 -18.68
N VAL A 39 -2.33 11.00 -17.83
CA VAL A 39 -3.69 11.04 -17.26
C VAL A 39 -3.77 12.03 -16.08
N ASP A 40 -4.94 12.68 -16.02
CA ASP A 40 -5.37 13.93 -15.37
C ASP A 40 -5.12 14.18 -13.87
N ASN A 41 -4.70 13.22 -13.04
CA ASN A 41 -4.61 13.47 -11.58
C ASN A 41 -3.45 12.76 -10.84
N PRO A 42 -2.27 13.41 -10.73
CA PRO A 42 -1.12 12.93 -9.97
C PRO A 42 -1.41 12.59 -8.49
N MET A 43 -2.50 13.12 -7.92
CA MET A 43 -2.86 12.86 -6.53
C MET A 43 -3.26 11.41 -6.29
N LYS A 44 -3.86 10.73 -7.27
CA LYS A 44 -4.24 9.30 -7.13
C LYS A 44 -3.00 8.43 -6.96
N MET A 45 -1.98 8.62 -7.80
CA MET A 45 -0.70 7.92 -7.66
C MET A 45 -0.06 8.18 -6.29
N ARG A 46 -0.17 9.41 -5.76
CA ARG A 46 0.35 9.75 -4.44
C ARG A 46 -0.37 8.99 -3.32
N VAL A 47 -1.68 8.77 -3.44
CA VAL A 47 -2.47 7.99 -2.47
C VAL A 47 -2.01 6.53 -2.46
N HIS A 48 -1.97 5.87 -3.62
CA HIS A 48 -1.51 4.48 -3.73
C HIS A 48 -0.07 4.29 -3.21
N ARG A 49 0.85 5.23 -3.51
CA ARG A 49 2.21 5.20 -2.93
C ARG A 49 2.20 5.24 -1.40
N LYS A 50 1.31 6.04 -0.81
CA LYS A 50 1.18 6.12 0.66
C LYS A 50 0.54 4.87 1.24
N GLU A 51 -0.41 4.24 0.56
CA GLU A 51 -1.02 2.99 0.99
C GLU A 51 0.00 1.85 1.02
N VAL A 52 0.79 1.68 -0.04
CA VAL A 52 1.92 0.73 -0.08
C VAL A 52 2.89 0.95 1.08
N ALA A 53 3.29 2.21 1.33
CA ALA A 53 4.20 2.54 2.43
C ALA A 53 3.61 2.17 3.80
N ARG A 54 2.30 2.38 4.02
CA ARG A 54 1.63 2.04 5.28
C ARG A 54 1.58 0.53 5.51
N VAL A 55 1.24 -0.25 4.48
CA VAL A 55 1.22 -1.72 4.54
C VAL A 55 2.62 -2.26 4.89
N LEU A 56 3.66 -1.79 4.20
CA LEU A 56 5.04 -2.17 4.50
C LEU A 56 5.47 -1.80 5.93
N THR A 57 5.05 -0.62 6.41
CA THR A 57 5.34 -0.18 7.78
C THR A 57 4.71 -1.10 8.81
N GLU A 58 3.45 -1.50 8.61
CA GLU A 58 2.74 -2.42 9.51
C GLU A 58 3.38 -3.82 9.50
N MET A 59 3.70 -4.37 8.32
CA MET A 59 4.43 -5.64 8.21
C MET A 59 5.75 -5.59 8.98
N ARG A 60 6.54 -4.54 8.79
CA ARG A 60 7.81 -4.35 9.49
C ARG A 60 7.62 -4.19 11.01
N ALA A 61 6.58 -3.47 11.44
CA ALA A 61 6.27 -3.33 12.85
C ALA A 61 5.93 -4.68 13.51
N ARG A 62 5.24 -5.58 12.79
CA ARG A 62 4.97 -6.95 13.25
C ARG A 62 6.23 -7.80 13.34
N GLU A 63 7.09 -7.75 12.31
CA GLU A 63 8.40 -8.43 12.32
C GLU A 63 9.25 -7.99 13.52
N ILE A 64 9.34 -6.67 13.77
CA ILE A 64 10.13 -6.14 14.90
C ILE A 64 9.56 -6.57 16.25
N LYS A 65 8.23 -6.70 16.37
CA LYS A 65 7.59 -7.22 17.60
C LYS A 65 7.90 -8.70 17.82
N GLN A 66 7.91 -9.50 16.75
CA GLN A 66 8.26 -10.93 16.83
C GLN A 66 9.74 -11.14 17.18
N ASN A 67 10.65 -10.36 16.59
CA ASN A 67 12.09 -10.48 16.86
C ASN A 67 12.53 -9.92 18.21
N LYS A 68 11.65 -9.21 18.94
CA LYS A 68 11.93 -8.69 20.29
C LYS A 68 11.50 -9.66 21.41
N GLN A 69 10.98 -10.83 21.06
CA GLN A 69 10.67 -11.91 22.01
C GLN A 69 11.89 -12.80 22.27
#